data_AF-A0A9J6G076-F1
#
_entry.id   AF-A0A9J6G076-F1
#
_cell.length_a   1.000
_cell.length_b   1.000
_cell.length_c   1.000
_cell.angle_alpha   90.00
_cell.angle_beta   90.00
_cell.angle_gamma   90.00
#
_symmetry.space_group_name_H-M   'P 1'
#
loop_
_entity.id
_entity.type
_entity.pdbx_description
1 polymer ?
#
loop_
_entity_poly.entity_id
_entity_poly.type
_entity_poly.pdbx_seq_one_letter_code
_entity_poly.pdbx_strand_id
1 'polypeptide(L)'
;MRLGECHGCVGVRIRRLSVPRWVRNGTERPVVLDCEYVYNENDLKLVVKWFFNDGLEPVYQWIPEMRVREAFGVLQGRMDDAYSVNSRDRY
;
A
#
# COMPACT_ATOMS: atom_id res chain seq x y z
N MET A 1 2.12 12.42 2.26
CA MET A 1 1.14 11.38 2.60
C MET A 1 0.62 11.65 4.00
N ARG A 2 -0.50 12.37 4.10
CA ARG A 2 -1.22 12.57 5.37
C ARG A 2 -2.23 11.43 5.52
N LEU A 3 -2.35 10.90 6.73
CA LEU A 3 -3.49 10.06 7.09
C LEU A 3 -4.70 11.00 7.15
N GLY A 4 -5.61 10.89 6.18
CA GLY A 4 -6.89 11.60 6.23
C GLY A 4 -7.77 10.98 7.32
N GLU A 5 -8.26 11.80 8.24
CA GLU A 5 -9.26 11.38 9.22
C GLU A 5 -10.59 11.12 8.51
N CYS A 6 -10.90 9.84 8.27
CA CYS A 6 -12.23 9.42 7.83
C CYS A 6 -13.07 9.14 9.09
N HIS A 7 -13.92 10.09 9.49
CA HIS A 7 -14.88 9.91 10.58
C HIS A 7 -15.84 8.76 10.24
N GLY A 8 -15.63 7.60 10.88
CA GLY A 8 -16.40 6.36 10.67
C GLY A 8 -15.68 5.24 9.94
N CYS A 9 -14.48 5.49 9.38
CA CYS A 9 -13.63 4.41 8.87
C CYS A 9 -12.83 3.80 10.03
N VAL A 10 -13.07 2.52 10.34
CA VAL A 10 -12.15 1.75 11.19
C VAL A 10 -10.91 1.44 10.35
N GLY A 11 -9.77 1.99 10.74
CA GLY A 11 -8.50 1.80 10.06
C GLY A 11 -7.50 1.06 10.94
N VAL A 12 -6.64 0.27 10.32
CA VAL A 12 -5.51 -0.38 10.98
C VAL A 12 -4.45 0.65 11.37
N ARG A 13 -3.70 0.37 12.43
CA ARG A 13 -2.62 1.25 12.88
C ARG A 13 -1.34 0.98 12.11
N ILE A 14 -0.87 1.97 11.35
CA ILE A 14 0.44 1.93 10.69
C ILE A 14 1.54 2.09 11.75
N ARG A 15 2.46 1.14 11.82
CA ARG A 15 3.68 1.22 12.65
C ARG A 15 4.77 1.99 11.95
N ARG A 16 4.98 1.73 10.66
CA ARG A 16 6.07 2.30 9.90
C ARG A 16 5.71 2.41 8.42
N LEU A 17 6.04 3.54 7.83
CA LEU A 17 5.89 3.80 6.41
C LEU A 17 7.27 4.10 5.83
N SER A 18 7.76 3.22 4.96
CA SER A 18 9.07 3.31 4.33
C SER A 18 8.89 3.55 2.84
N VAL A 19 8.88 4.83 2.44
CA VAL A 19 8.76 5.25 1.04
C VAL A 19 9.76 6.35 0.70
N PRO A 20 10.33 6.36 -0.52
CA PRO A 20 11.18 7.45 -0.96
C PRO A 20 10.36 8.72 -1.17
N ARG A 21 10.97 9.89 -0.90
CA ARG A 21 10.34 11.19 -1.14
C ARG A 21 10.21 11.50 -2.63
N TRP A 22 11.19 11.08 -3.42
CA TRP A 22 11.27 11.31 -4.85
C TRP A 22 11.93 10.10 -5.48
N VAL A 23 11.47 9.71 -6.68
CA VAL A 23 12.09 8.66 -7.49
C VAL A 23 12.50 9.29 -8.80
N ARG A 24 13.79 9.17 -9.15
CA ARG A 24 14.27 9.67 -10.44
C ARG A 24 14.04 8.60 -11.52
N ASN A 25 13.31 8.98 -12.57
CA ASN A 25 13.00 8.09 -13.68
C ASN A 25 14.28 7.61 -14.38
N GLY A 26 14.40 6.30 -14.59
CA GLY A 26 15.49 5.66 -15.33
C GLY A 26 16.80 5.46 -14.56
N THR A 27 16.87 5.78 -13.27
CA THR A 27 18.12 5.66 -12.48
C THR A 27 18.08 4.68 -11.32
N GLU A 28 16.88 4.25 -10.89
CA GLU A 28 16.73 3.35 -9.74
C GLU A 28 16.38 1.93 -10.18
N ARG A 29 16.90 0.94 -9.44
CA ARG A 29 16.40 -0.45 -9.39
C ARG A 29 14.93 -0.43 -8.93
N PRO A 30 14.16 -1.54 -9.01
CA PRO A 30 12.78 -1.56 -8.52
C PRO A 30 12.67 -0.91 -7.14
N VAL A 31 11.77 0.07 -7.02
CA VAL A 31 11.57 0.83 -5.79
C VAL A 31 10.59 0.07 -4.92
N VAL A 32 10.98 -0.18 -3.67
CA VAL A 32 10.12 -0.83 -2.69
C VAL A 32 9.33 0.23 -1.92
N LEU A 33 8.01 0.11 -1.97
CA LEU A 33 7.08 0.87 -1.13
C LEU A 33 6.59 -0.05 -0.02
N ASP A 34 7.01 0.22 1.21
CA ASP A 34 6.77 -0.67 2.34
C ASP A 34 5.98 0.02 3.46
N CYS A 35 5.02 -0.70 4.02
CA CYS A 35 4.12 -0.22 5.06
C CYS A 35 3.86 -1.35 6.07
N GLU A 36 4.41 -1.18 7.27
CA GLU A 36 4.18 -2.07 8.40
C GLU A 36 2.96 -1.56 9.16
N TYR A 37 1.91 -2.37 9.28
CA TYR A 37 0.69 -2.04 10.01
C TYR A 37 0.28 -3.21 10.92
N VAL A 38 -0.48 -2.92 11.97
CA VAL A 38 -1.03 -3.92 12.88
C VAL A 38 -2.48 -4.17 12.52
N TYR A 39 -2.80 -5.42 12.21
CA TYR A 39 -4.18 -5.89 12.07
C TYR A 39 -4.40 -7.12 12.94
N ASN A 40 -5.66 -7.48 13.16
CA ASN A 40 -6.07 -8.67 13.90
C ASN A 40 -7.36 -9.24 13.31
N GLU A 41 -7.89 -10.29 13.92
CA GLU A 41 -9.12 -10.97 13.52
C GLU A 41 -10.38 -10.07 13.48
N ASN A 42 -10.38 -8.94 14.16
CA ASN A 42 -11.48 -7.96 14.13
C ASN A 42 -11.36 -6.97 12.95
N ASP A 43 -10.20 -6.90 12.29
CA ASP A 43 -9.98 -6.05 11.12
C ASP A 43 -10.47 -6.75 9.84
N LEU A 44 -11.78 -7.00 9.81
CA LEU A 44 -12.46 -7.65 8.69
C LEU A 44 -12.49 -6.74 7.46
N LYS A 45 -12.41 -7.31 6.26
CA LYS A 45 -12.49 -6.60 4.98
C LYS A 45 -11.39 -5.54 4.81
N LEU A 46 -10.18 -5.84 5.27
CA LEU A 46 -9.02 -4.98 5.08
C LEU A 46 -8.81 -4.68 3.58
N VAL A 47 -8.67 -3.40 3.25
CA VAL A 47 -8.26 -2.95 1.92
C VAL A 47 -7.09 -1.99 2.07
N VAL A 48 -5.96 -2.35 1.48
CA VAL A 48 -4.76 -1.50 1.47
C VAL A 48 -4.78 -0.65 0.20
N LYS A 49 -4.72 0.67 0.35
CA LYS A 49 -4.71 1.62 -0.77
C LYS A 49 -3.52 2.55 -0.66
N TRP A 50 -2.86 2.78 -1.79
CA TRP A 50 -1.84 3.83 -1.90
C TRP A 50 -2.34 4.97 -2.76
N PHE A 51 -2.13 6.19 -2.30
CA PHE A 51 -2.47 7.42 -3.00
C PHE A 51 -1.18 8.15 -3.36
N PHE A 52 -1.17 8.77 -4.54
CA PHE A 52 -0.01 9.52 -5.02
C PHE A 52 -0.20 11.02 -4.74
N ASN A 53 0.74 11.62 -4.02
CA ASN A 53 0.69 13.02 -3.58
C ASN A 53 -0.64 13.36 -2.87
N ASP A 54 -1.35 14.37 -3.36
CA ASP A 54 -2.64 14.83 -2.87
C ASP A 54 -3.81 14.34 -3.74
N GLY A 55 -3.58 13.25 -4.51
CA GLY A 55 -4.60 12.64 -5.35
C GLY A 55 -5.73 12.00 -4.53
N LEU A 56 -6.96 12.13 -5.03
CA LEU A 56 -8.16 11.55 -4.41
C LEU A 56 -8.40 10.09 -4.82
N GLU A 57 -7.79 9.66 -5.94
CA GLU A 57 -7.90 8.31 -6.45
C GLU A 57 -6.66 7.48 -6.09
N PRO A 58 -6.84 6.20 -5.68
CA PRO A 58 -5.71 5.33 -5.37
C PRO A 58 -4.94 4.97 -6.64
N VAL A 59 -3.61 4.90 -6.53
CA VAL A 59 -2.71 4.40 -7.58
C VAL A 59 -2.38 2.92 -7.40
N TYR A 60 -2.75 2.34 -6.26
CA TYR A 60 -2.68 0.90 -6.01
C TYR A 60 -3.73 0.48 -4.98
N GLN A 61 -4.25 -0.73 -5.14
CA GLN A 61 -5.15 -1.38 -4.20
C GLN A 61 -4.78 -2.85 -4.01
N TRP A 62 -4.81 -3.32 -2.76
CA TRP A 62 -4.73 -4.74 -2.41
C TRP A 62 -5.88 -5.14 -1.48
N ILE A 63 -6.57 -6.21 -1.85
CA ILE A 63 -7.61 -6.86 -1.05
C ILE A 63 -7.09 -8.26 -0.67
N PRO A 64 -6.54 -8.44 0.56
CA PRO A 64 -5.94 -9.69 0.99
C PRO A 64 -6.90 -10.88 0.92
N GLU A 65 -8.16 -10.70 1.34
CA GLU A 65 -9.19 -11.74 1.33
C GLU A 65 -9.44 -12.32 -0.07
N MET A 66 -9.39 -11.47 -1.09
CA MET A 66 -9.61 -11.86 -2.49
C MET A 66 -8.31 -12.22 -3.21
N ARG A 67 -7.14 -11.97 -2.59
CA ARG A 67 -5.81 -12.04 -3.23
C ARG A 67 -5.71 -11.20 -4.51
N VAL A 68 -6.44 -10.10 -4.58
CA VAL A 68 -6.48 -9.19 -5.73
C VAL A 68 -5.58 -7.99 -5.47
N ARG A 69 -4.62 -7.76 -6.37
CA ARG A 69 -3.72 -6.60 -6.39
C ARG A 69 -3.88 -5.88 -7.71
N GLU A 70 -4.10 -4.58 -7.67
CA GLU A 70 -4.33 -3.77 -8.86
C GLU A 70 -3.56 -2.46 -8.76
N ALA A 71 -2.96 -2.05 -9.87
CA ALA A 71 -2.23 -0.80 -10.00
C ALA A 71 -2.91 0.10 -11.04
N PHE A 72 -2.98 1.40 -10.72
CA PHE A 72 -3.65 2.41 -11.50
C PHE A 72 -2.75 3.62 -11.74
N GLY A 73 -3.12 4.44 -12.72
CA GLY A 73 -2.46 5.72 -12.98
C GLY A 73 -0.94 5.59 -13.11
N VAL A 74 -0.20 6.27 -12.24
CA VAL A 74 1.27 6.34 -12.30
C VAL A 74 1.99 5.01 -12.05
N LEU A 75 1.31 4.02 -11.47
CA LEU A 75 1.85 2.67 -11.22
C LEU A 75 1.34 1.62 -12.21
N GLN A 76 0.41 1.98 -13.10
CA GLN A 76 -0.14 1.06 -14.09
C GLN A 76 0.97 0.52 -15.02
N GLY A 77 1.08 -0.80 -15.11
CA GLY A 77 2.10 -1.47 -15.92
C GLY A 77 3.53 -1.35 -15.37
N ARG A 78 3.71 -0.93 -14.11
CA ARG A 78 5.02 -0.71 -13.48
C ARG A 78 5.25 -1.53 -12.20
N MET A 79 4.31 -2.41 -11.86
CA MET A 79 4.41 -3.27 -10.69
C MET A 79 5.11 -4.59 -11.03
N ASP A 80 5.92 -5.08 -10.10
CA ASP A 80 6.48 -6.43 -10.13
C ASP A 80 5.61 -7.37 -9.28
N ASP A 81 4.83 -8.23 -9.95
CA ASP A 81 3.93 -9.18 -9.29
C ASP A 81 4.66 -10.39 -8.67
N ALA A 82 5.90 -10.65 -9.09
CA ALA A 82 6.72 -11.74 -8.59
C ALA A 82 7.43 -11.38 -7.28
N TYR A 83 7.54 -10.07 -6.99
CA TYR A 83 8.11 -9.61 -5.73
C TYR A 83 7.21 -10.00 -4.55
N SER A 84 7.81 -10.69 -3.58
CA SER A 84 7.17 -11.00 -2.31
C SER A 84 8.14 -10.74 -1.17
N VAL A 85 7.63 -10.14 -0.10
CA VAL A 85 8.36 -10.00 1.15
C VAL A 85 7.93 -11.16 2.04
N ASN A 86 8.90 -11.91 2.56
CA ASN A 86 8.63 -13.02 3.45
C ASN A 86 8.26 -12.46 4.84
N SER A 87 7.01 -12.05 5.03
CA SER A 87 6.50 -11.75 6.37
C SER A 87 6.11 -13.05 7.06
N ARG A 88 6.61 -13.24 8.28
CA ARG A 88 6.14 -14.31 9.18
C ARG A 88 4.83 -13.96 9.88
N ASP A 89 4.30 -12.78 9.60
CA ASP A 89 3.11 -12.27 10.25
C ASP A 89 1.86 -12.97 9.69
N ARG A 90 1.23 -13.73 10.59
CA ARG A 90 -0.09 -14.33 10.38
C ARG A 90 -1.21 -13.29 10.54
N TYR A 91 -0.83 -12.14 11.13
CA TYR A 91 -1.55 -10.88 11.26
C TYR A 91 -0.53 -9.76 11.08
#